data_AF-A0A497P8F8-F1
#
_entry.id   AF-A0A497P8F8-F1
#
_cell.length_a   1.000
_cell.length_b   1.000
_cell.length_c   1.000
_cell.angle_alpha   90.00
_cell.angle_beta   90.00
_cell.angle_gamma   90.00
#
_symmetry.space_group_name_H-M   'P 1'
#
loop_
_entity.id
_entity.type
_entity.pdbx_description
1 polymer ?
#
loop_
_entity_poly.entity_id
_entity_poly.type
_entity_poly.pdbx_seq_one_letter_code
_entity_poly.pdbx_strand_id
1 'polypeptide(L)'
;MFEDAKLAKHLYEIERRKQKMKKAIIMLALIIFLSGVIVATLIVEHRTKEGIVDEWNPITPRKLYPQNITGWAVNVNITGGTCLELNISASDDVKVIVGILVDYNEITKETKYGKVLFNKTDTYFTNSIPIAEIGDDPHLYLEIRNEGDESVILIGSVKKLGNITKKRYPYSGIGSLTALFGLVLLTYGIITKPNKKCYAKKRRISKSK
;
A
#
# COMPACT_ATOMS: atom_id res chain seq x y z
N MET A 1 0.11 34.35 66.46
CA MET A 1 -0.35 35.24 65.36
C MET A 1 0.68 35.41 64.24
N PHE A 2 1.96 35.73 64.50
CA PHE A 2 2.97 35.90 63.44
C PHE A 2 3.40 34.60 62.75
N GLU A 3 3.44 33.48 63.48
CA GLU A 3 3.82 32.18 62.90
C GLU A 3 2.76 31.59 61.95
N ASP A 4 1.48 31.74 62.28
CA ASP A 4 0.36 31.26 61.45
C ASP A 4 0.31 31.95 60.08
N ALA A 5 0.65 33.24 60.03
CA ALA A 5 0.72 34.01 58.79
C ALA A 5 1.87 33.56 57.88
N LYS A 6 3.01 33.21 58.47
CA LYS A 6 4.19 32.69 57.76
C LYS A 6 3.93 31.28 57.21
N LEU A 7 3.29 30.42 57.98
CA LEU A 7 2.86 29.08 57.56
C LEU A 7 1.83 29.15 56.41
N ALA A 8 0.85 30.04 56.51
CA ALA A 8 -0.16 30.22 55.47
C ALA A 8 0.41 30.77 54.14
N LYS A 9 1.41 31.65 54.20
CA LYS A 9 2.11 32.14 53.01
C LYS A 9 2.92 31.03 52.35
N HIS A 10 3.61 30.21 53.15
CA HIS A 10 4.40 29.08 52.65
C HIS A 10 3.52 28.00 51.99
N LEU A 11 2.38 27.65 52.59
CA LEU A 11 1.41 26.71 52.01
C LEU A 11 0.80 27.24 50.70
N TYR A 12 0.50 28.54 50.63
CA TYR A 12 0.01 29.18 49.41
C TYR A 12 1.03 29.14 48.27
N GLU A 13 2.32 29.37 48.56
CA GLU A 13 3.37 29.26 47.56
C GLU A 13 3.55 27.82 47.07
N ILE A 14 3.46 26.83 47.96
CA ILE A 14 3.49 25.40 47.59
C ILE A 14 2.30 25.06 46.67
N GLU A 15 1.08 25.49 47.01
CA GLU A 15 -0.10 25.26 46.18
C GLU A 15 0.00 25.96 44.82
N ARG A 16 0.50 27.19 44.80
CA ARG A 16 0.73 27.95 43.55
C ARG A 16 1.76 27.27 42.65
N ARG A 17 2.85 26.74 43.22
CA ARG A 17 3.85 25.95 42.49
C ARG A 17 3.26 24.65 41.95
N LYS A 18 2.48 23.92 42.76
CA LYS A 18 1.75 22.72 42.33
C LYS A 18 0.80 23.02 41.16
N GLN A 19 0.07 24.13 41.21
CA GLN A 19 -0.84 24.54 40.14
C GLN A 19 -0.10 24.92 38.85
N LYS A 20 1.05 25.59 38.95
CA LYS A 20 1.92 25.91 37.78
C LYS A 20 2.49 24.64 37.15
N MET A 21 3.06 23.73 37.94
CA MET A 21 3.59 22.45 37.45
C MET A 21 2.50 21.62 36.77
N LYS A 22 1.28 21.61 37.33
CA LYS A 22 0.15 20.91 36.74
C LYS A 22 -0.23 21.44 35.36
N LYS A 23 -0.29 22.78 35.19
CA LYS A 23 -0.55 23.40 33.88
C LYS A 23 0.55 23.05 32.87
N ALA A 24 1.81 23.01 33.31
CA ALA A 24 2.92 22.59 32.47
C ALA A 24 2.80 21.13 32.01
N ILE A 25 2.40 20.22 32.91
CA ILE A 25 2.16 18.80 32.58
C ILE A 25 1.03 18.66 31.55
N ILE A 26 -0.08 19.38 31.71
CA ILE A 26 -1.20 19.34 30.75
C ILE A 26 -0.78 19.88 29.38
N MET A 27 -0.04 20.99 29.35
CA MET A 27 0.48 21.56 28.10
C MET A 27 1.45 20.60 27.40
N LEU A 28 2.36 19.98 28.14
CA LEU A 28 3.30 19.00 27.60
C LEU A 28 2.55 17.77 27.06
N ALA A 29 1.57 17.25 27.80
CA ALA A 29 0.76 16.12 27.37
C ALA A 29 -0.05 16.43 26.10
N LEU A 30 -0.56 17.66 25.95
CA LEU A 30 -1.23 18.12 24.74
C LEU A 30 -0.29 18.14 23.53
N ILE A 31 0.93 18.64 23.72
CA ILE A 31 1.96 18.66 22.66
C ILE A 31 2.30 17.24 22.21
N ILE A 32 2.52 16.32 23.17
CA ILE A 32 2.82 14.90 22.89
C ILE A 32 1.65 14.22 22.17
N PHE A 33 0.42 14.51 22.60
CA PHE A 33 -0.78 13.97 21.95
C PHE A 33 -0.87 14.43 20.48
N LEU A 34 -0.76 15.75 20.25
CA LEU A 34 -0.85 16.33 18.91
C LEU A 34 0.28 15.86 17.99
N SER A 35 1.52 15.78 18.50
CA SER A 35 2.64 15.26 17.73
C SER A 35 2.45 13.78 17.38
N GLY A 36 1.94 12.96 18.32
CA GLY A 36 1.60 11.57 18.06
C GLY A 36 0.55 11.40 16.95
N VAL A 37 -0.51 12.22 16.97
CA VAL A 37 -1.56 12.23 15.93
C VAL A 37 -0.97 12.60 14.56
N ILE A 38 -0.15 13.65 14.49
CA ILE A 38 0.50 14.08 13.24
C ILE A 38 1.42 12.99 12.69
N VAL A 39 2.22 12.37 13.54
CA VAL A 39 3.13 11.28 13.13
C VAL A 39 2.32 10.06 12.68
N ALA A 40 1.21 9.73 13.34
CA ALA A 40 0.36 8.61 12.97
C ALA A 40 -0.34 8.80 11.61
N THR A 41 -0.65 10.04 11.23
CA THR A 41 -1.29 10.35 9.94
C THR A 41 -0.29 10.48 8.80
N LEU A 42 0.95 10.90 9.07
CA LEU A 42 1.97 11.15 8.04
C LEU A 42 2.83 9.93 7.69
N ILE A 43 2.98 8.97 8.60
CA ILE A 43 3.72 7.74 8.30
C ILE A 43 2.84 6.84 7.43
N VAL A 44 3.08 6.87 6.12
CA VAL A 44 2.52 5.90 5.17
C VAL A 44 3.54 4.79 4.99
N GLU A 45 3.21 3.58 5.42
CA GLU A 45 4.03 2.42 5.09
C GLU A 45 3.76 2.00 3.65
N HIS A 46 4.83 1.96 2.85
CA HIS A 46 4.83 1.37 1.53
C HIS A 46 5.33 -0.06 1.64
N ARG A 47 4.44 -1.05 1.46
CA ARG A 47 4.87 -2.44 1.25
C ARG A 47 4.73 -2.77 -0.23
N THR A 48 5.81 -3.27 -0.80
CA THR A 48 5.80 -3.93 -2.09
C THR A 48 5.39 -5.38 -1.89
N LYS A 49 4.45 -5.84 -2.72
CA LYS A 49 4.11 -7.25 -2.85
C LYS A 49 3.99 -7.58 -4.33
N GLU A 50 4.32 -8.80 -4.69
CA GLU A 50 4.00 -9.32 -6.01
C GLU A 50 2.48 -9.46 -6.15
N GLY A 51 1.95 -9.05 -7.30
CA GLY A 51 0.55 -9.16 -7.63
C GLY A 51 0.30 -9.00 -9.12
N ILE A 52 -0.96 -9.19 -9.52
CA ILE A 52 -1.40 -9.07 -10.92
C ILE A 52 -1.45 -7.58 -11.27
N VAL A 53 -0.57 -7.16 -12.18
CA VAL A 53 -0.52 -5.80 -12.73
C VAL A 53 -1.48 -5.66 -13.90
N ASP A 54 -1.61 -6.71 -14.71
CA ASP A 54 -2.52 -6.75 -15.86
C ASP A 54 -2.98 -8.19 -16.13
N GLU A 55 -4.17 -8.35 -16.69
CA GLU A 55 -4.76 -9.64 -17.03
C GLU A 55 -5.47 -9.56 -18.37
N TRP A 56 -4.99 -10.35 -19.32
CA TRP A 56 -5.63 -10.55 -20.61
C TRP A 56 -6.37 -11.89 -20.59
N ASN A 57 -7.66 -11.84 -20.83
CA ASN A 57 -8.47 -13.04 -21.01
C ASN A 57 -8.84 -13.19 -22.50
N PRO A 58 -8.71 -14.39 -23.09
CA PRO A 58 -9.03 -14.70 -24.49
C PRO A 58 -10.52 -14.70 -24.79
N ILE A 59 -11.28 -13.81 -24.15
CA ILE A 59 -12.73 -13.68 -24.32
C ILE A 59 -13.08 -13.35 -25.79
N THR A 60 -12.14 -12.83 -26.58
CA THR A 60 -12.34 -12.60 -28.03
C THR A 60 -11.04 -12.66 -28.83
N PRO A 61 -10.94 -13.49 -29.91
CA PRO A 61 -11.87 -14.54 -30.32
C PRO A 61 -11.54 -15.90 -29.66
N ARG A 62 -12.56 -16.54 -29.07
CA ARG A 62 -12.49 -17.93 -28.55
C ARG A 62 -12.10 -18.97 -29.59
N LYS A 63 -12.11 -18.63 -30.88
CA LYS A 63 -11.94 -19.55 -32.00
C LYS A 63 -10.83 -19.04 -32.91
N LEU A 64 -9.79 -19.83 -33.05
CA LEU A 64 -8.61 -19.54 -33.85
C LEU A 64 -8.67 -20.33 -35.16
N TYR A 65 -8.83 -19.61 -36.27
CA TYR A 65 -8.91 -20.21 -37.60
C TYR A 65 -7.51 -20.59 -38.14
N PRO A 66 -7.43 -21.63 -38.99
CA PRO A 66 -6.23 -21.94 -39.76
C PRO A 66 -5.72 -20.69 -40.48
N GLN A 67 -4.40 -20.52 -40.56
CA GLN A 67 -3.75 -19.41 -41.27
C GLN A 67 -4.08 -18.00 -40.73
N ASN A 68 -4.74 -17.88 -39.58
CA ASN A 68 -4.85 -16.60 -38.88
C ASN A 68 -3.51 -16.32 -38.20
N ILE A 69 -2.53 -15.85 -38.99
CA ILE A 69 -1.13 -15.68 -38.57
C ILE A 69 -1.04 -14.74 -37.37
N THR A 70 -1.92 -13.72 -37.31
CA THR A 70 -1.95 -12.77 -36.19
C THR A 70 -2.47 -13.35 -34.89
N GLY A 71 -3.10 -14.53 -34.89
CA GLY A 71 -3.42 -15.22 -33.65
C GLY A 71 -4.18 -14.38 -32.62
N TRP A 72 -3.97 -14.74 -31.36
CA TRP A 72 -4.17 -13.81 -30.25
C TRP A 72 -2.84 -13.06 -30.03
N ALA A 73 -2.65 -11.97 -30.78
CA ALA A 73 -1.48 -11.11 -30.70
C ALA A 73 -1.68 -9.96 -29.72
N VAL A 74 -0.90 -9.90 -28.65
CA VAL A 74 -0.98 -8.80 -27.68
C VAL A 74 0.41 -8.18 -27.48
N ASN A 75 0.51 -6.88 -27.76
CA ASN A 75 1.62 -6.07 -27.28
C ASN A 75 1.46 -5.89 -25.77
N VAL A 76 2.33 -6.57 -25.02
CA VAL A 76 2.38 -6.49 -23.57
C VAL A 76 3.40 -5.42 -23.20
N ASN A 77 2.91 -4.29 -22.69
CA ASN A 77 3.78 -3.32 -22.04
C ASN A 77 4.39 -3.95 -20.78
N ILE A 78 5.72 -4.05 -20.74
CA ILE A 78 6.45 -4.69 -19.66
C ILE A 78 6.78 -3.77 -18.49
N THR A 79 6.55 -2.47 -18.58
CA THR A 79 6.84 -1.55 -17.48
C THR A 79 6.14 -2.02 -16.20
N GLY A 80 6.94 -2.20 -15.13
CA GLY A 80 6.46 -2.65 -13.82
C GLY A 80 6.11 -4.15 -13.71
N GLY A 81 6.34 -4.95 -14.75
CA GLY A 81 6.16 -6.40 -14.74
C GLY A 81 7.46 -7.16 -14.43
N THR A 82 7.37 -8.22 -13.64
CA THR A 82 8.47 -9.14 -13.32
C THR A 82 8.34 -10.46 -14.06
N CYS A 83 7.10 -10.94 -14.22
CA CYS A 83 6.79 -12.23 -14.85
C CYS A 83 5.53 -12.13 -15.72
N LEU A 84 5.47 -12.97 -16.77
CA LEU A 84 4.28 -13.23 -17.57
C LEU A 84 3.83 -14.67 -17.30
N GLU A 85 2.67 -14.84 -16.68
CA GLU A 85 2.06 -16.14 -16.41
C GLU A 85 1.08 -16.48 -17.54
N LEU A 86 1.32 -17.59 -18.22
CA LEU A 86 0.45 -18.16 -19.24
C LEU A 86 -0.36 -19.30 -18.62
N ASN A 87 -1.69 -19.26 -18.77
CA ASN A 87 -2.58 -20.37 -18.47
C ASN A 87 -3.57 -20.50 -19.63
N ILE A 88 -3.21 -21.28 -20.65
CA ILE A 88 -3.97 -21.41 -21.90
C ILE A 88 -4.26 -22.89 -22.14
N SER A 89 -5.48 -23.18 -22.56
CA SER A 89 -5.95 -24.47 -23.02
C SER A 89 -6.60 -24.32 -24.39
N ALA A 90 -6.26 -25.24 -25.28
CA ALA A 90 -6.74 -25.30 -26.64
C ALA A 90 -7.44 -26.64 -26.90
N SER A 91 -8.41 -26.66 -27.83
CA SER A 91 -9.08 -27.91 -28.24
C SER A 91 -8.22 -28.81 -29.13
N ASP A 92 -7.12 -28.28 -29.66
CA ASP A 92 -6.11 -28.97 -30.47
C ASP A 92 -4.76 -28.25 -30.32
N ASP A 93 -3.69 -28.81 -30.85
CA ASP A 93 -2.35 -28.26 -30.76
C ASP A 93 -2.28 -26.84 -31.34
N VAL A 94 -1.77 -25.91 -30.54
CA VAL A 94 -1.45 -24.55 -30.98
C VAL A 94 -0.02 -24.21 -30.63
N LYS A 95 0.57 -23.30 -31.39
CA LYS A 95 1.92 -22.81 -31.13
C LYS A 95 1.84 -21.48 -30.41
N VAL A 96 2.49 -21.39 -29.26
CA VAL A 96 2.58 -20.17 -28.46
C VAL A 96 4.01 -19.65 -28.52
N ILE A 97 4.14 -18.40 -28.96
CA ILE A 97 5.41 -17.67 -29.07
C ILE A 97 5.34 -16.45 -28.17
N VAL A 98 6.34 -16.27 -27.33
CA VAL A 98 6.57 -15.03 -26.58
C VAL A 98 7.96 -14.53 -26.93
N GLY A 99 8.04 -13.33 -27.47
CA GLY A 99 9.30 -12.72 -27.83
C GLY A 99 9.25 -11.20 -27.80
N ILE A 100 10.39 -10.58 -28.03
CA ILE A 100 10.50 -9.14 -28.23
C ILE A 100 10.26 -8.86 -29.72
N LEU A 101 9.22 -8.09 -30.02
CA LEU A 101 8.93 -7.69 -31.40
C LEU A 101 9.99 -6.70 -31.88
N VAL A 102 10.64 -7.00 -32.99
CA VAL A 102 11.58 -6.08 -33.66
C VAL A 102 10.92 -5.43 -34.85
N ASP A 103 10.15 -6.20 -35.61
CA ASP A 103 9.47 -5.71 -36.80
C ASP A 103 8.24 -6.57 -37.10
N TYR A 104 7.23 -5.97 -37.73
CA TYR A 104 6.04 -6.66 -38.21
C TYR A 104 5.73 -6.18 -39.62
N ASN A 105 5.76 -7.10 -40.57
CA ASN A 105 5.43 -6.78 -41.95
C ASN A 105 3.92 -6.82 -42.13
N GLU A 106 3.30 -5.64 -42.27
CA GLU A 106 1.85 -5.54 -42.44
C GLU A 106 1.32 -6.19 -43.73
N ILE A 107 2.17 -6.34 -44.75
CA ILE A 107 1.83 -6.91 -46.06
C ILE A 107 1.89 -8.44 -46.01
N THR A 108 3.01 -9.00 -45.53
CA THR A 108 3.20 -10.47 -45.47
C THR A 108 2.62 -11.09 -44.20
N LYS A 109 2.20 -10.27 -43.22
CA LYS A 109 1.75 -10.67 -41.88
C LYS A 109 2.84 -11.44 -41.11
N GLU A 110 4.10 -11.24 -41.46
CA GLU A 110 5.22 -11.91 -40.82
C GLU A 110 5.74 -11.10 -39.62
N THR A 111 5.88 -11.79 -38.50
CA THR A 111 6.41 -11.23 -37.25
C THR A 111 7.89 -11.57 -37.14
N LYS A 112 8.74 -10.54 -37.00
CA LYS A 112 10.18 -10.71 -36.76
C LYS A 112 10.49 -10.48 -35.28
N TYR A 113 10.91 -11.54 -34.62
CA TYR A 113 11.33 -11.52 -33.23
C TYR A 113 12.83 -11.26 -33.11
N GLY A 114 13.21 -10.39 -32.16
CA GLY A 114 14.61 -10.19 -31.79
C GLY A 114 15.10 -11.30 -30.87
N LYS A 115 14.52 -11.37 -29.67
CA LYS A 115 14.75 -12.44 -28.69
C LYS A 115 13.45 -13.20 -28.46
N VAL A 116 13.50 -14.52 -28.64
CA VAL A 116 12.39 -15.43 -28.33
C VAL A 116 12.60 -15.99 -26.93
N LEU A 117 11.62 -15.82 -26.06
CA LEU A 117 11.64 -16.27 -24.66
C LEU A 117 10.87 -17.57 -24.46
N PHE A 118 9.85 -17.78 -25.29
CA PHE A 118 9.03 -18.99 -25.28
C PHE A 118 8.59 -19.29 -26.71
N ASN A 119 8.70 -20.56 -27.11
CA ASN A 119 8.24 -21.03 -28.41
C ASN A 119 7.99 -22.54 -28.28
N LYS A 120 6.73 -22.91 -28.10
CA LYS A 120 6.31 -24.31 -27.95
C LYS A 120 4.97 -24.55 -28.62
N THR A 121 4.78 -25.77 -29.08
CA THR A 121 3.52 -26.29 -29.61
C THR A 121 2.97 -27.33 -28.65
N ASP A 122 1.71 -27.16 -28.24
CA ASP A 122 0.99 -28.05 -27.32
C ASP A 122 -0.51 -27.65 -27.29
N THR A 123 -1.33 -28.44 -26.61
CA THR A 123 -2.73 -28.14 -26.29
C THR A 123 -2.88 -27.37 -24.97
N TYR A 124 -1.88 -27.45 -24.08
CA TYR A 124 -1.93 -26.86 -22.74
C TYR A 124 -0.64 -26.14 -22.37
N PHE A 125 -0.79 -24.90 -21.89
CA PHE A 125 0.33 -24.05 -21.50
C PHE A 125 0.11 -23.50 -20.10
N THR A 126 0.88 -24.00 -19.15
CA THR A 126 1.04 -23.39 -17.82
C THR A 126 2.50 -23.08 -17.60
N ASN A 127 2.88 -21.83 -17.79
CA ASN A 127 4.27 -21.43 -17.60
C ASN A 127 4.39 -19.98 -17.11
N SER A 128 5.40 -19.72 -16.31
CA SER A 128 5.76 -18.38 -15.87
C SER A 128 7.07 -17.98 -16.55
N ILE A 129 7.01 -16.96 -17.39
CA ILE A 129 8.14 -16.47 -18.17
C ILE A 129 8.70 -15.24 -17.43
N PRO A 130 9.96 -15.26 -16.96
CA PRO A 130 10.56 -14.08 -16.36
C PRO A 130 10.81 -13.00 -17.42
N ILE A 131 10.43 -11.76 -17.12
CA ILE A 131 10.56 -10.61 -18.04
C ILE A 131 11.45 -9.50 -17.47
N ALA A 132 11.83 -9.59 -16.19
CA ALA A 132 12.73 -8.63 -15.54
C ALA A 132 14.13 -8.57 -16.18
N GLU A 133 14.57 -9.62 -16.86
CA GLU A 133 15.91 -9.70 -17.49
C GLU A 133 16.01 -8.95 -18.83
N ILE A 134 14.88 -8.45 -19.35
CA ILE A 134 14.82 -7.89 -20.70
C ILE A 134 15.21 -6.40 -20.72
N GLY A 135 15.37 -5.76 -19.56
CA GLY A 135 15.77 -4.36 -19.40
C GLY A 135 14.60 -3.38 -19.52
N ASP A 136 14.93 -2.08 -19.58
CA ASP A 136 13.94 -1.01 -19.69
C ASP A 136 13.51 -0.85 -21.15
N ASP A 137 12.19 -0.98 -21.39
CA ASP A 137 11.47 -0.64 -22.63
C ASP A 137 11.37 -1.62 -23.85
N PRO A 138 11.53 -2.95 -23.72
CA PRO A 138 11.08 -3.86 -24.78
C PRO A 138 9.57 -4.07 -24.79
N HIS A 139 8.94 -3.99 -25.97
CA HIS A 139 7.57 -4.48 -26.16
C HIS A 139 7.57 -5.99 -26.30
N LEU A 140 6.98 -6.68 -25.32
CA LEU A 140 6.72 -8.11 -25.44
C LEU A 140 5.55 -8.34 -26.37
N TYR A 141 5.70 -9.36 -27.20
CA TYR A 141 4.68 -9.79 -28.12
C TYR A 141 4.39 -11.26 -27.86
N LEU A 142 3.16 -11.52 -27.45
CA LEU A 142 2.60 -12.86 -27.35
C LEU A 142 1.85 -13.15 -28.64
N GLU A 143 2.11 -14.30 -29.24
CA GLU A 143 1.43 -14.79 -30.43
C GLU A 143 0.99 -16.24 -30.23
N ILE A 144 -0.26 -16.56 -30.59
CA ILE A 144 -0.81 -17.92 -30.55
C ILE A 144 -1.27 -18.29 -31.95
N ARG A 145 -0.64 -19.30 -32.57
CA ARG A 145 -0.93 -19.74 -33.94
C ARG A 145 -1.61 -21.10 -33.95
N ASN A 146 -2.59 -21.23 -34.84
CA ASN A 146 -3.13 -22.51 -35.27
C ASN A 146 -2.42 -22.89 -36.57
N GLU A 147 -1.53 -23.88 -36.49
CA GLU A 147 -0.81 -24.42 -37.65
C GLU A 147 -1.57 -25.60 -38.29
N GLY A 148 -2.73 -26.00 -37.73
CA GLY A 148 -3.59 -27.05 -38.26
C GLY A 148 -4.64 -26.56 -39.26
N ASP A 149 -5.34 -27.51 -39.86
CA ASP A 149 -6.32 -27.27 -40.93
C ASP A 149 -7.74 -27.00 -40.42
N GLU A 150 -8.00 -27.26 -39.14
CA GLU A 150 -9.30 -27.07 -38.50
C GLU A 150 -9.24 -25.93 -37.48
N SER A 151 -10.39 -25.31 -37.22
CA SER A 151 -10.45 -24.24 -36.23
C SER A 151 -10.32 -24.76 -34.80
N VAL A 152 -9.52 -24.06 -33.98
CA VAL A 152 -9.24 -24.45 -32.58
C VAL A 152 -9.94 -23.52 -31.61
N ILE A 153 -10.51 -24.06 -30.53
CA ILE A 153 -11.11 -23.28 -29.44
C ILE A 153 -10.05 -23.00 -28.39
N LEU A 154 -9.93 -21.75 -27.95
CA LEU A 154 -9.00 -21.27 -26.93
C LEU A 154 -9.74 -20.80 -25.67
N ILE A 155 -9.23 -21.19 -24.50
CA ILE A 155 -9.71 -20.77 -23.18
C ILE A 155 -8.49 -20.55 -22.28
N GLY A 156 -8.50 -19.51 -21.45
CA GLY A 156 -7.37 -19.27 -20.55
C GLY A 156 -7.32 -17.87 -19.97
N SER A 157 -6.13 -17.50 -19.49
CA SER A 157 -5.76 -16.15 -19.07
C SER A 157 -4.26 -15.97 -19.20
N VAL A 158 -3.83 -14.77 -19.55
CA VAL A 158 -2.43 -14.35 -19.53
C VAL A 158 -2.32 -13.22 -18.52
N LYS A 159 -1.48 -13.39 -17.50
CA LYS A 159 -1.33 -12.43 -16.41
C LYS A 159 0.07 -11.84 -16.40
N LYS A 160 0.15 -10.52 -16.32
CA LYS A 160 1.38 -9.82 -15.99
C LYS A 160 1.48 -9.69 -14.47
N LEU A 161 2.47 -10.35 -13.89
CA LEU A 161 2.80 -10.20 -12.47
C LEU A 161 3.86 -9.13 -12.29
N GLY A 162 3.79 -8.40 -11.18
CA GLY A 162 4.74 -7.35 -10.87
C GLY A 162 4.60 -6.81 -9.46
N ASN A 163 5.46 -5.86 -9.12
CA ASN A 163 5.51 -5.29 -7.79
C ASN A 163 4.43 -4.21 -7.63
N ILE A 164 3.38 -4.53 -6.87
CA ILE A 164 2.33 -3.59 -6.52
C ILE A 164 2.67 -2.95 -5.18
N THR A 165 2.78 -1.63 -5.17
CA THR A 165 2.95 -0.85 -3.94
C THR A 165 1.58 -0.54 -3.35
N LYS A 166 1.27 -1.09 -2.17
CA LYS A 166 0.06 -0.71 -1.43
C LYS A 166 0.43 0.23 -0.29
N LYS A 167 -0.25 1.38 -0.23
CA LYS A 167 -0.22 2.28 0.92
C LYS A 167 -1.00 1.64 2.06
N ARG A 168 -0.37 1.43 3.22
CA ARG A 168 -1.06 1.03 4.44
C ARG A 168 -0.83 2.10 5.51
N TYR A 169 -1.90 2.52 6.14
CA TYR A 169 -1.83 3.37 7.33
C TYR A 169 -1.54 2.46 8.53
N PRO A 170 -0.38 2.61 9.21
CA PRO A 170 -0.09 1.85 10.40
C PRO A 170 -0.95 2.37 11.55
N TYR A 171 -2.14 1.78 11.72
CA TYR A 171 -3.00 2.04 12.88
C TYR A 171 -2.34 1.65 14.22
N SER A 172 -1.17 0.98 14.17
CA SER A 172 -0.37 0.53 15.32
C SER A 172 1.11 0.92 15.18
N GLY A 173 1.40 2.11 14.65
CA GLY A 173 2.76 2.66 14.55
C GLY A 173 3.20 3.47 15.79
N ILE A 174 4.46 3.91 15.82
CA ILE A 174 5.02 4.75 16.91
C ILE A 174 4.16 6.01 17.17
N GLY A 175 3.59 6.61 16.12
CA GLY A 175 2.67 7.74 16.26
C GLY A 175 1.41 7.40 17.08
N SER A 176 0.79 6.26 16.82
CA SER A 176 -0.40 5.80 17.58
C SER A 176 -0.08 5.52 19.05
N LEU A 177 1.09 4.95 19.34
CA LEU A 177 1.58 4.71 20.70
C LEU A 177 1.82 6.04 21.45
N THR A 178 2.42 7.01 20.75
CA THR A 178 2.71 8.35 21.29
C THR A 178 1.42 9.14 21.57
N ALA A 179 0.43 9.05 20.66
CA ALA A 179 -0.88 9.65 20.87
C ALA A 179 -1.61 9.03 22.06
N LEU A 180 -1.59 7.69 22.19
CA LEU A 180 -2.20 7.00 23.33
C LEU A 180 -1.54 7.43 24.66
N PHE A 181 -0.22 7.53 24.69
CA PHE A 181 0.52 7.98 25.87
C PHE A 181 0.18 9.44 26.25
N GLY A 182 0.11 10.34 25.25
CA GLY A 182 -0.32 11.72 25.47
C GLY A 182 -1.75 11.81 26.03
N LEU A 183 -2.66 10.95 25.55
CA LEU A 183 -4.04 10.88 26.03
C LEU A 183 -4.13 10.40 27.50
N VAL A 184 -3.33 9.40 27.88
CA VAL A 184 -3.24 8.91 29.27
C VAL A 184 -2.73 10.01 30.21
N LEU A 185 -1.72 10.77 29.79
CA LEU A 185 -1.21 11.91 30.57
C LEU A 185 -2.23 13.05 30.69
N LEU A 186 -2.96 13.36 29.62
CA LEU A 186 -4.02 14.36 29.63
C LEU A 186 -5.16 13.97 30.59
N THR A 187 -5.64 12.74 30.50
CA THR A 187 -6.70 12.22 31.39
C THR A 187 -6.26 12.22 32.85
N TYR A 188 -5.04 11.77 33.15
CA TYR A 188 -4.47 11.85 34.49
C TYR A 188 -4.38 13.30 35.01
N GLY A 189 -3.90 14.23 34.17
CA GLY A 189 -3.84 15.66 34.50
C GLY A 189 -5.22 16.26 34.78
N ILE A 190 -6.25 15.85 34.05
CA ILE A 190 -7.63 16.33 34.25
C ILE A 190 -8.25 15.73 35.53
N ILE A 191 -8.12 14.42 35.75
CA ILE A 191 -8.75 13.69 36.87
C ILE A 191 -8.17 14.13 38.23
N THR A 192 -6.87 14.39 38.30
CA THR A 192 -6.20 14.84 39.54
C THR A 192 -6.55 16.28 39.95
N LYS A 193 -7.72 16.82 39.55
CA LYS A 193 -8.19 18.17 39.88
C LYS A 193 -8.32 18.30 41.40
N PRO A 194 -7.62 19.25 42.04
CA PRO A 194 -7.79 19.44 43.47
C PRO A 194 -9.22 19.88 43.76
N ASN A 195 -9.84 19.19 44.72
CA ASN A 195 -11.16 19.52 45.24
C ASN A 195 -11.16 21.00 45.66
N LYS A 196 -12.06 21.82 45.11
CA LYS A 196 -12.17 23.28 45.35
C LYS A 196 -12.42 23.68 46.83
N LYS A 197 -12.40 22.73 47.77
CA LYS A 197 -12.82 22.92 49.16
C LYS A 197 -11.92 23.86 49.97
N CYS A 198 -10.65 24.06 49.60
CA CYS A 198 -9.75 24.95 50.36
C CYS A 198 -9.90 26.46 50.06
N TYR A 199 -10.50 26.86 48.93
CA TYR A 199 -10.58 28.29 48.58
C TYR A 199 -11.76 29.03 49.23
N ALA A 200 -12.74 28.33 49.82
CA ALA A 200 -13.89 28.97 50.45
C ALA A 200 -13.62 29.49 51.87
N LYS A 201 -12.65 28.92 52.60
CA LYS A 201 -12.45 29.24 54.03
C LYS A 201 -11.81 30.61 54.27
N LYS A 202 -11.04 31.14 53.31
CA LYS A 202 -10.39 32.46 53.45
C LYS A 202 -11.31 33.65 53.10
N ARG A 203 -12.34 33.44 52.28
CA ARG A 203 -13.28 34.51 51.90
C ARG A 203 -14.31 34.86 52.98
N ARG A 204 -14.56 33.95 53.94
CA ARG A 204 -15.46 34.21 55.07
C ARG A 204 -14.81 35.02 56.21
N ILE A 205 -13.48 34.95 56.36
CA ILE A 205 -12.79 35.61 57.47
C ILE A 205 -12.48 37.09 57.16
N SER A 206 -12.45 37.50 55.88
CA SER A 206 -12.22 38.91 55.52
C SER A 206 -13.49 39.77 55.41
N LYS A 207 -14.66 39.24 55.75
CA LYS A 207 -15.94 39.98 55.80
C LYS A 207 -16.50 40.15 57.23
N SER A 208 -15.79 39.67 58.25
CA SER A 208 -16.10 39.98 59.65
C SER A 208 -14.92 40.68 60.31
N LYS A 209 -14.71 41.94 59.93
CA LYS A 209 -14.09 42.96 60.76
C LYS A 209 -14.57 44.31 60.28
#